data_AF-A0A920UNV0-F1
#
_entry.id   AF-A0A920UNV0-F1
#
_cell.length_a   1.000
_cell.length_b   1.000
_cell.length_c   1.000
_cell.angle_alpha   90.00
_cell.angle_beta   90.00
_cell.angle_gamma   90.00
#
_symmetry.space_group_name_H-M   'P 1'
#
loop_
_entity.id
_entity.type
_entity.pdbx_description
1 polymer ?
#
loop_
_entity_poly.entity_id
_entity_poly.type
_entity_poly.pdbx_seq_one_letter_code
_entity_poly.pdbx_strand_id
1 'polypeptide(L)'
;MDEVTKDTGCLRVIPGSHKMGDTFATLLKETIVTEDPKTKLPLGIKPNEVPAVNLECKPGDLVCFDRRIKHASFGGGTHRRMFTMIFEPRYPDDELEALRSIIGLNEGFLAKRAYGDIMINTASPERMVHLEQRLANDSHLNNRSEKV
;
A
#
# COMPACT_ATOMS: atom_id res chain seq x y z
N MET A 1 -17.53 -7.76 0.31
CA MET A 1 -16.62 -7.28 1.38
C MET A 1 -17.40 -7.27 2.69
N ASP A 2 -16.73 -7.17 3.83
CA ASP A 2 -17.30 -7.32 5.17
C ASP A 2 -17.26 -5.98 5.92
N GLU A 3 -18.16 -5.78 6.88
CA GLU A 3 -18.12 -4.61 7.77
C GLU A 3 -16.91 -4.70 8.71
N VAL A 4 -16.25 -3.55 8.92
CA VAL A 4 -15.07 -3.43 9.79
C VAL A 4 -15.21 -2.27 10.76
N THR A 5 -14.94 -2.52 12.03
CA THR A 5 -14.94 -1.56 13.14
C THR A 5 -13.57 -1.47 13.77
N LYS A 6 -13.40 -0.59 14.76
CA LYS A 6 -12.15 -0.44 15.53
C LYS A 6 -11.64 -1.77 16.10
N ASP A 7 -12.55 -2.67 16.45
CA ASP A 7 -12.27 -3.94 17.12
C ASP A 7 -12.27 -5.13 16.16
N THR A 8 -12.74 -4.96 14.91
CA THR A 8 -12.83 -6.04 13.90
C THR A 8 -11.90 -5.85 12.69
N GLY A 9 -10.93 -4.94 12.79
CA GLY A 9 -9.88 -4.79 11.77
C GLY A 9 -10.14 -3.72 10.71
N CYS A 10 -10.76 -2.60 11.11
CA CYS A 10 -10.79 -1.41 10.27
C CYS A 10 -9.38 -0.81 10.09
N LEU A 11 -9.19 -0.03 9.03
CA LEU A 11 -7.96 0.72 8.86
C LEU A 11 -7.87 1.81 9.93
N ARG A 12 -6.71 1.99 10.52
CA ARG A 12 -6.39 3.08 11.44
C ARG A 12 -5.33 3.94 10.82
N VAL A 13 -5.49 5.26 10.89
CA VAL A 13 -4.56 6.22 10.29
C VAL A 13 -4.09 7.24 11.31
N ILE A 14 -2.87 7.73 11.14
CA ILE A 14 -2.33 8.81 11.97
C ILE A 14 -2.35 10.10 11.14
N PRO A 15 -3.29 11.04 11.38
CA PRO A 15 -3.39 12.27 10.60
C PRO A 15 -2.08 13.07 10.59
N GLY A 16 -1.77 13.71 9.46
CA GLY A 16 -0.53 14.47 9.28
C GLY A 16 0.72 13.65 8.94
N SER A 17 0.73 12.34 9.20
CA SER A 17 1.91 11.48 8.99
C SER A 17 2.30 11.20 7.52
N HIS A 18 1.50 11.70 6.57
CA HIS A 18 1.77 11.61 5.12
C HIS A 18 2.64 12.78 4.61
N LYS A 19 2.84 13.83 5.41
CA LYS A 19 3.59 15.02 5.03
C LYS A 19 5.09 14.71 5.01
N MET A 20 5.64 14.47 3.82
CA MET A 20 7.07 14.19 3.66
C MET A 20 7.93 15.39 4.12
N GLY A 21 9.00 15.11 4.86
CA GLY A 21 9.90 16.14 5.40
C GLY A 21 9.41 16.84 6.67
N ASP A 22 8.18 16.56 7.11
CA ASP A 22 7.66 17.07 8.38
C ASP A 22 8.31 16.36 9.59
N THR A 23 8.57 17.12 10.65
CA THR A 23 9.23 16.60 11.86
C THR A 23 8.39 15.53 12.55
N PHE A 24 7.07 15.73 12.65
CA PHE A 24 6.18 14.73 13.24
C PHE A 24 6.16 13.46 12.40
N ALA A 25 6.03 13.56 11.07
CA ALA A 25 6.04 12.39 10.19
C ALA A 25 7.35 11.59 10.28
N THR A 26 8.48 12.28 10.39
CA THR A 26 9.82 11.67 10.51
C THR A 26 10.00 10.94 11.84
N LEU A 27 9.76 11.63 12.96
CA LEU A 27 9.86 11.03 14.30
C LEU A 27 8.89 9.86 14.49
N LEU A 28 7.69 9.96 13.90
CA LEU A 28 6.73 8.88 13.96
C LEU A 28 7.28 7.61 13.30
N LYS A 29 7.90 7.71 12.11
CA LYS A 29 8.51 6.57 11.42
C LYS A 29 9.55 5.85 12.29
N GLU A 30 10.33 6.59 13.07
CA GLU A 30 11.38 6.04 13.95
C GLU A 30 10.80 5.37 15.21
N THR A 31 9.56 5.70 15.58
CA THR A 31 8.98 5.30 16.87
C THR A 31 7.82 4.31 16.77
N ILE A 32 7.22 4.12 15.59
CA ILE A 32 6.09 3.19 15.40
C ILE A 32 6.40 1.97 14.53
N VAL A 33 7.64 1.83 14.07
CA VAL A 33 8.09 0.67 13.28
C VAL A 33 8.71 -0.36 14.24
N THR A 34 8.22 -1.60 14.18
CA THR A 34 8.79 -2.75 14.88
C THR A 34 8.80 -3.95 13.94
N GLU A 35 9.83 -4.79 14.06
CA GLU A 35 9.93 -6.07 13.34
C GLU A 35 9.00 -7.14 13.93
N ASP A 36 8.68 -7.04 15.23
CA ASP A 36 7.75 -7.93 15.92
C ASP A 36 6.53 -7.15 16.43
N PRO A 37 5.32 -7.37 15.88
CA PRO A 37 4.10 -6.74 16.36
C PRO A 37 3.74 -7.07 17.82
N LYS A 38 4.35 -8.10 18.42
CA LYS A 38 4.15 -8.50 19.82
C LYS A 38 5.01 -7.72 20.81
N THR A 39 6.06 -7.04 20.34
CA THR A 39 6.90 -6.20 21.19
C THR A 39 6.28 -4.82 21.36
N LYS A 40 6.62 -4.18 22.48
CA LYS A 40 6.32 -2.76 22.68
C LYS A 40 7.13 -1.93 21.69
N LEU A 41 6.50 -0.90 21.16
CA LEU A 41 7.17 0.14 20.39
C LEU A 41 8.19 0.87 21.30
N PRO A 42 9.15 1.60 20.72
CA PRO A 42 9.98 2.57 21.44
C PRO A 42 9.19 3.52 22.36
N LEU A 43 7.92 3.75 22.05
CA LEU A 43 6.97 4.53 22.86
C LEU A 43 6.49 3.85 24.16
N GLY A 44 6.90 2.60 24.42
CA GLY A 44 6.48 1.84 25.62
C GLY A 44 5.06 1.27 25.57
N ILE A 45 4.35 1.47 24.45
CA ILE A 45 2.99 0.99 24.18
C ILE A 45 3.00 -0.07 23.07
N LYS A 46 1.94 -0.86 22.99
CA LYS A 46 1.72 -1.81 21.89
C LYS A 46 1.36 -1.07 20.60
N PRO A 47 1.61 -1.66 19.41
CA PRO A 47 1.22 -1.06 18.14
C PRO A 47 -0.27 -0.69 18.04
N ASN A 48 -1.17 -1.47 18.67
CA ASN A 48 -2.60 -1.22 18.65
C ASN A 48 -3.08 -0.14 19.65
N GLU A 49 -2.19 0.38 20.49
CA GLU A 49 -2.44 1.44 21.48
C GLU A 49 -1.98 2.81 20.95
N VAL A 50 -1.30 2.88 19.81
CA VAL A 50 -0.88 4.14 19.18
C VAL A 50 -2.11 4.99 18.86
N PRO A 51 -2.19 6.27 19.30
CA PRO A 51 -3.30 7.14 18.97
C PRO A 51 -3.47 7.29 17.46
N ALA A 52 -4.65 6.93 16.96
CA ALA A 52 -4.99 6.92 15.54
C ALA A 52 -6.48 7.13 15.34
N VAL A 53 -6.86 7.57 14.15
CA VAL A 53 -8.27 7.66 13.71
C VAL A 53 -8.67 6.33 13.11
N ASN A 54 -9.77 5.76 13.61
CA ASN A 54 -10.36 4.53 13.08
C ASN A 54 -11.25 4.86 11.88
N LEU A 55 -10.99 4.24 10.74
CA LEU A 55 -11.78 4.35 9.52
C LEU A 55 -12.68 3.12 9.41
N GLU A 56 -13.74 3.09 10.23
CA GLU A 56 -14.75 2.03 10.21
C GLU A 56 -15.57 2.11 8.91
N CYS A 57 -15.93 0.95 8.34
CA CYS A 57 -16.55 0.88 7.01
C CYS A 57 -17.54 -0.27 6.91
N LYS A 58 -18.60 -0.05 6.13
CA LYS A 58 -19.56 -1.05 5.72
C LYS A 58 -19.38 -1.40 4.23
N PRO A 59 -19.88 -2.56 3.78
CA PRO A 59 -19.90 -2.88 2.37
C PRO A 59 -20.61 -1.78 1.56
N GLY A 60 -19.90 -1.18 0.60
CA GLY A 60 -20.37 -0.04 -0.19
C GLY A 60 -19.60 1.25 0.08
N ASP A 61 -18.96 1.36 1.25
CA ASP A 61 -18.12 2.52 1.57
C ASP A 61 -16.79 2.48 0.80
N LEU A 62 -16.27 3.68 0.50
CA LEU A 62 -14.93 3.87 -0.07
C LEU A 62 -14.06 4.65 0.91
N VAL A 63 -12.89 4.11 1.23
CA VAL A 63 -11.87 4.81 2.01
C VAL A 63 -10.80 5.32 1.07
N CYS A 64 -10.76 6.65 0.89
CA CYS A 64 -9.74 7.32 0.09
C CYS A 64 -8.77 8.04 1.01
N PHE A 65 -7.48 7.74 0.89
CA PHE A 65 -6.43 8.36 1.69
C PHE A 65 -5.12 8.46 0.91
N ASP A 66 -4.26 9.40 1.30
CA ASP A 66 -2.90 9.49 0.79
C ASP A 66 -2.11 8.25 1.21
N ARG A 67 -1.62 7.46 0.25
CA ARG A 67 -0.89 6.21 0.48
C ARG A 67 0.32 6.37 1.41
N ARG A 68 0.87 7.57 1.57
CA ARG A 68 2.01 7.86 2.46
C ARG A 68 1.62 7.95 3.93
N ILE A 69 0.33 8.08 4.25
CA ILE A 69 -0.16 8.13 5.62
C ILE A 69 0.23 6.85 6.35
N LYS A 70 0.73 6.97 7.58
CA LYS A 70 1.03 5.80 8.41
C LYS A 70 -0.29 5.18 8.85
N HIS A 71 -0.43 3.89 8.58
CA HIS A 71 -1.67 3.16 8.80
C HIS A 71 -1.40 1.71 9.19
N ALA A 72 -2.33 1.14 9.95
CA ALA A 72 -2.31 -0.25 10.38
C ALA A 72 -3.76 -0.72 10.65
N SER A 73 -3.94 -2.02 10.84
CA SER A 73 -5.23 -2.60 11.20
C SER A 73 -5.02 -3.66 12.26
N PHE A 74 -5.88 -3.69 13.28
CA PHE A 74 -5.81 -4.62 14.41
C PHE A 74 -7.21 -5.16 14.74
N GLY A 75 -7.28 -6.36 15.33
CA GLY A 75 -8.56 -6.95 15.78
C GLY A 75 -9.36 -7.68 14.69
N GLY A 76 -8.80 -7.88 13.50
CA GLY A 76 -9.44 -8.67 12.43
C GLY A 76 -9.22 -10.18 12.56
N GLY A 77 -10.15 -10.97 12.05
CA GLY A 77 -9.98 -12.41 11.83
C GLY A 77 -9.33 -12.73 10.47
N THR A 78 -9.09 -14.02 10.21
CA THR A 78 -8.49 -14.51 8.96
C THR A 78 -9.40 -14.39 7.73
N HIS A 79 -10.67 -14.01 7.91
CA HIS A 79 -11.68 -13.96 6.85
C HIS A 79 -11.92 -12.54 6.31
N ARG A 80 -11.13 -11.54 6.72
CA ARG A 80 -11.31 -10.16 6.25
C ARG A 80 -10.93 -10.03 4.78
N ARG A 81 -11.90 -9.64 3.95
CA ARG A 81 -11.70 -9.37 2.52
C ARG A 81 -11.50 -7.87 2.29
N MET A 82 -10.41 -7.53 1.62
CA MET A 82 -10.07 -6.15 1.25
C MET A 82 -9.70 -6.10 -0.22
N PHE A 83 -10.13 -5.03 -0.88
CA PHE A 83 -9.75 -4.71 -2.24
C PHE A 83 -9.27 -3.26 -2.28
N THR A 84 -8.04 -3.06 -2.76
CA THR A 84 -7.37 -1.76 -2.75
C THR A 84 -6.97 -1.39 -4.17
N MET A 85 -7.33 -0.17 -4.59
CA MET A 85 -6.79 0.45 -5.80
C MET A 85 -5.79 1.53 -5.38
N ILE A 86 -4.61 1.52 -5.98
CA ILE A 86 -3.59 2.56 -5.79
C ILE A 86 -3.49 3.37 -7.07
N PHE A 87 -3.70 4.67 -6.96
CA PHE A 87 -3.55 5.62 -8.05
C PHE A 87 -2.26 6.41 -7.87
N GLU A 88 -1.48 6.51 -8.94
CA GLU A 88 -0.25 7.29 -8.99
C GLU A 88 -0.27 8.15 -10.26
N PRO A 89 0.31 9.36 -10.22
CA PRO A 89 0.50 10.13 -11.43
C PRO A 89 1.48 9.41 -12.36
N ARG A 90 1.44 9.78 -13.65
CA ARG A 90 2.49 9.41 -14.59
C ARG A 90 3.82 9.99 -14.10
N TYR A 91 4.87 9.18 -14.12
CA TYR A 91 6.22 9.65 -13.80
C TYR A 91 6.76 10.50 -14.96
N PRO A 92 7.48 11.59 -14.68
CA PRO A 92 8.32 12.26 -15.67
C PRO A 92 9.33 11.30 -16.32
N ASP A 93 9.73 11.57 -17.56
CA ASP A 93 10.64 10.68 -18.30
C ASP A 93 12.04 10.59 -17.66
N ASP A 94 12.47 11.63 -16.96
CA ASP A 94 13.71 11.67 -16.18
C ASP A 94 13.62 10.95 -14.82
N GLU A 95 12.43 10.53 -14.40
CA GLU A 95 12.20 9.77 -13.17
C GLU A 95 11.86 8.28 -13.40
N LEU A 96 12.00 7.77 -14.63
CA LEU A 96 11.64 6.39 -14.97
C LEU A 96 12.43 5.33 -14.17
N GLU A 97 13.66 5.63 -13.72
CA GLU A 97 14.41 4.74 -12.85
C GLU A 97 13.78 4.57 -11.46
N ALA A 98 13.18 5.64 -10.93
CA ALA A 98 12.42 5.56 -9.69
C ALA A 98 11.16 4.69 -9.88
N LEU A 99 10.47 4.85 -11.02
CA LEU A 99 9.34 3.99 -11.39
C LEU A 99 9.75 2.51 -11.47
N ARG A 100 10.85 2.20 -12.17
CA ARG A 100 11.37 0.82 -12.31
C ARG A 100 11.72 0.22 -10.96
N SER A 101 12.34 1.01 -10.08
CA SER A 101 12.65 0.59 -8.70
C SER A 101 11.39 0.22 -7.91
N ILE A 102 10.32 1.03 -8.03
CA ILE A 102 9.03 0.76 -7.38
C ILE A 102 8.36 -0.47 -7.97
N ILE A 103 8.36 -0.64 -9.30
CA ILE A 103 7.85 -1.84 -9.96
C ILE A 103 8.62 -3.08 -9.47
N GLY A 104 9.94 -3.00 -9.32
CA GLY A 104 10.80 -4.09 -8.84
C GLY A 104 10.45 -4.58 -7.43
N LEU A 105 9.87 -3.73 -6.57
CA LEU A 105 9.37 -4.18 -5.26
C LEU A 105 8.27 -5.25 -5.39
N ASN A 106 7.57 -5.30 -6.54
CA ASN A 106 6.54 -6.30 -6.80
C ASN A 106 7.10 -7.71 -7.06
N GLU A 107 8.41 -7.86 -7.34
CA GLU A 107 9.04 -9.18 -7.47
C GLU A 107 8.85 -10.04 -6.21
N GLY A 108 8.85 -9.41 -5.03
CA GLY A 108 8.60 -10.09 -3.76
C GLY A 108 7.21 -10.75 -3.66
N PHE A 109 6.29 -10.40 -4.57
CA PHE A 109 4.95 -10.99 -4.67
C PHE A 109 4.81 -11.94 -5.87
N LEU A 110 5.92 -12.39 -6.48
CA LEU A 110 5.94 -13.28 -7.65
C LEU A 110 5.20 -12.72 -8.88
N ALA A 111 5.09 -11.39 -8.98
CA ALA A 111 4.47 -10.73 -10.10
C ALA A 111 5.35 -10.85 -11.35
N LYS A 112 4.80 -11.37 -12.45
CA LYS A 112 5.50 -11.46 -13.75
C LYS A 112 5.38 -10.17 -14.58
N ARG A 113 4.38 -9.36 -14.30
CA ARG A 113 4.02 -8.13 -15.01
C ARG A 113 3.57 -7.08 -14.02
N ALA A 114 3.59 -5.81 -14.41
CA ALA A 114 3.11 -4.71 -13.56
C ALA A 114 1.61 -4.82 -13.24
N TYR A 115 0.83 -5.45 -14.13
CA TYR A 115 -0.59 -5.71 -13.95
C TYR A 115 -0.94 -7.14 -14.34
N GLY A 116 -1.97 -7.71 -13.73
CA GLY A 116 -2.47 -9.04 -14.09
C GLY A 116 -3.22 -9.06 -15.43
N ASP A 117 -3.29 -10.23 -16.06
CA ASP A 117 -3.86 -10.42 -17.40
C ASP A 117 -5.27 -9.87 -17.55
N ILE A 118 -6.12 -10.02 -16.54
CA ILE A 118 -7.50 -9.49 -16.57
C ILE A 118 -7.49 -7.96 -16.72
N MET A 119 -6.62 -7.26 -16.00
CA MET A 119 -6.52 -5.80 -16.10
C MET A 119 -6.02 -5.34 -17.47
N ILE A 120 -5.11 -6.10 -18.07
CA ILE A 120 -4.56 -5.80 -19.40
C ILE A 120 -5.61 -6.09 -20.48
N ASN A 121 -6.14 -7.31 -20.50
CA ASN A 121 -7.00 -7.82 -21.58
C ASN A 121 -8.38 -7.13 -21.63
N THR A 122 -8.85 -6.56 -20.52
CA THR A 122 -10.15 -5.86 -20.48
C THR A 122 -10.00 -4.34 -20.58
N ALA A 123 -8.80 -3.81 -20.85
CA ALA A 123 -8.58 -2.38 -20.89
C ALA A 123 -9.08 -1.79 -22.21
N SER A 124 -9.97 -0.81 -22.11
CA SER A 124 -10.28 0.06 -23.24
C SER A 124 -9.07 0.95 -23.57
N PRO A 125 -9.05 1.60 -24.76
CA PRO A 125 -8.01 2.58 -25.10
C PRO A 125 -7.84 3.66 -24.04
N GLU A 126 -8.94 4.16 -23.47
CA GLU A 126 -8.93 5.20 -22.42
C GLU A 126 -8.30 4.68 -21.13
N ARG A 127 -8.59 3.42 -20.75
CA ARG A 127 -7.97 2.82 -19.55
C ARG A 127 -6.50 2.52 -19.77
N MET A 128 -6.10 2.20 -21.00
CA MET A 128 -4.72 1.84 -21.32
C MET A 128 -3.74 3.00 -21.13
N VAL A 129 -4.20 4.26 -21.28
CA VAL A 129 -3.42 5.47 -20.94
C VAL A 129 -2.86 5.43 -19.51
N HIS A 130 -3.59 4.80 -18.57
CA HIS A 130 -3.17 4.69 -17.17
C HIS A 130 -2.28 3.47 -16.88
N LEU A 131 -2.21 2.51 -17.80
CA LEU A 131 -1.47 1.25 -17.61
C LEU A 131 -0.16 1.25 -18.40
N GLU A 132 -0.10 1.94 -19.55
CA GLU A 132 0.98 1.83 -20.52
C GLU A 132 2.38 2.13 -19.96
N GLN A 133 2.55 3.17 -19.12
CA GLN A 133 3.87 3.54 -18.62
C GLN A 133 4.47 2.43 -17.76
N ARG A 134 3.66 1.83 -16.89
CA ARG A 134 4.10 0.71 -16.05
C ARG A 134 4.37 -0.53 -16.87
N LEU A 135 3.49 -0.84 -17.84
CA LEU A 135 3.69 -1.98 -18.75
C LEU A 135 4.94 -1.84 -19.62
N ALA A 136 5.31 -0.63 -20.03
CA ALA A 136 6.53 -0.37 -20.80
C ALA A 136 7.82 -0.46 -19.96
N ASN A 137 7.71 -0.47 -18.62
CA ASN A 137 8.84 -0.45 -17.69
C ASN A 137 8.85 -1.66 -16.73
N ASP A 138 8.14 -2.74 -17.04
CA ASP A 138 8.04 -3.94 -16.20
C ASP A 138 8.93 -5.11 -16.64
N SER A 139 9.79 -4.89 -17.64
CA SER A 139 10.60 -5.94 -18.28
C SER A 139 11.55 -6.67 -17.32
N HIS A 140 12.05 -5.99 -16.28
CA HIS A 140 12.96 -6.59 -15.30
C HIS A 140 12.27 -7.62 -14.39
N LEU A 141 10.94 -7.58 -14.25
CA LEU A 141 10.19 -8.57 -13.46
C LEU A 141 10.29 -9.99 -14.03
N ASN A 142 10.62 -10.15 -15.31
CA ASN A 142 10.73 -11.45 -15.97
C ASN A 142 12.06 -12.20 -15.72
N ASN A 143 13.05 -11.57 -15.09
CA ASN A 143 14.44 -12.07 -15.06
C ASN A 143 14.74 -13.11 -13.95
N ARG A 144 13.75 -13.56 -13.17
CA ARG A 144 13.96 -14.54 -12.09
C ARG A 144 13.25 -15.89 -12.25
N SER A 145 12.41 -16.07 -13.28
CA SER A 145 11.78 -17.36 -13.58
C SER A 145 12.72 -18.43 -14.16
N GLU A 146 13.97 -18.09 -14.47
CA GLU A 146 14.97 -19.05 -15.01
C GLU A 146 16.00 -19.54 -13.98
N LYS A 147 15.88 -19.15 -12.70
CA LYS A 147 16.85 -19.51 -11.64
C LYS A 147 16.27 -20.35 -10.49
N VAL A 148 15.23 -21.14 -10.74
CA VAL A 148 14.75 -22.18 -9.82
C VAL A 148 14.87 -23.55 -10.47
#